data_AF-A0A936M4U3-F1
#
_entry.id   AF-A0A936M4U3-F1
#
_cell.length_a   1.000
_cell.length_b   1.000
_cell.length_c   1.000
_cell.angle_alpha   90.00
_cell.angle_beta   90.00
_cell.angle_gamma   90.00
#
_symmetry.space_group_name_H-M   'P 1'
#
loop_
_entity.id
_entity.type
_entity.pdbx_description
1 polymer ?
#
loop_
_entity_poly.entity_id
_entity_poly.type
_entity_poly.pdbx_seq_one_letter_code
_entity_poly.pdbx_strand_id
1 'polypeptide(L)'
;MLNAIALVKDPAALAALERLSADSGLVSVAVHSPTLPAPFEFARMRNGCAAEFAFIELTEVDFALEMVRTLRKSFPELAIVGMGAAAALEREREIRDAGVMALLTAPISDAAFAQGVSEAFHVARAGIFENLVAFLPGKAGSGTTTIALNVAGCLANDFEKSVALIECDLESGILSFLLNTRPEQPIGEALNGAAAIDNATWRSALVSAFGVDFLLTDLSKPIRKPTWVDVYHLLRFARTRYDCVLVDLPEVLDEAMLEVVLRAHATYIVCTSELPSLRLTDVRAENLRSRGVEEARIHALLNRWKEDSVNPGNVEKALRAPVAGVIPNDYKEVYSATIKGRLVGEETELGQAYTAFARKLLHIPEPEPAKGMFERFRYAVGRKS
;
A
#
# COMPACT_ATOMS: atom_id res chain seq x y z
N MET A 1 -6.53 16.12 2.89
CA MET A 1 -7.06 16.65 1.63
C MET A 1 -5.93 17.12 0.74
N LEU A 2 -6.04 16.86 -0.56
CA LEU A 2 -5.11 17.31 -1.60
C LEU A 2 -5.57 18.66 -2.16
N ASN A 3 -4.64 19.58 -2.43
CA ASN A 3 -5.00 20.92 -2.90
C ASN A 3 -5.36 20.92 -4.38
N ALA A 4 -6.42 21.64 -4.74
CA ALA A 4 -6.94 21.74 -6.10
C ALA A 4 -7.07 23.19 -6.57
N ILE A 5 -6.88 23.38 -7.88
CA ILE A 5 -7.28 24.59 -8.60
C ILE A 5 -8.55 24.28 -9.39
N ALA A 6 -9.57 25.13 -9.27
CA ALA A 6 -10.79 25.06 -10.07
C ALA A 6 -10.78 26.12 -11.17
N LEU A 7 -10.71 25.69 -12.43
CA LEU A 7 -10.88 26.51 -13.63
C LEU A 7 -12.31 26.33 -14.14
N VAL A 8 -13.28 26.90 -13.42
CA VAL A 8 -14.72 26.66 -13.62
C VAL A 8 -15.44 28.00 -13.75
N LYS A 9 -16.05 28.25 -14.91
CA LYS A 9 -16.81 29.45 -15.25
C LYS A 9 -18.23 29.40 -14.71
N ASP A 10 -18.91 28.25 -14.79
CA ASP A 10 -20.29 28.10 -14.29
C ASP A 10 -20.35 28.12 -12.75
N PRO A 11 -21.02 29.10 -12.12
CA PRO A 11 -21.16 29.16 -10.67
C PRO A 11 -21.86 27.95 -10.06
N ALA A 12 -22.80 27.33 -10.77
CA ALA A 12 -23.50 26.14 -10.28
C ALA A 12 -22.58 24.91 -10.25
N ALA A 13 -21.78 24.72 -11.30
CA ALA A 13 -20.75 23.69 -11.34
C ALA A 13 -19.67 23.90 -10.26
N LEU A 14 -19.25 25.15 -10.01
CA LEU A 14 -18.29 25.46 -8.95
C LEU A 14 -18.85 25.12 -7.57
N ALA A 15 -20.08 25.55 -7.25
CA ALA A 15 -20.71 25.25 -5.97
C ALA A 15 -20.89 23.74 -5.76
N ALA A 16 -21.21 22.99 -6.82
CA ALA A 16 -21.27 21.53 -6.76
C ALA A 16 -19.89 20.92 -6.49
N LEU A 17 -18.83 21.40 -7.16
CA LEU A 17 -17.46 20.96 -6.94
C LEU A 17 -16.99 21.23 -5.50
N GLU A 18 -17.25 22.43 -4.96
CA GLU A 18 -16.88 22.79 -3.58
C GLU A 18 -17.60 21.91 -2.56
N ARG A 19 -18.90 21.68 -2.75
CA ARG A 19 -19.68 20.77 -1.90
C ARG A 19 -19.13 19.35 -1.94
N LEU A 20 -18.95 18.78 -3.14
CA LEU A 20 -18.41 17.42 -3.33
C LEU A 20 -16.99 17.27 -2.74
N SER A 21 -16.17 18.31 -2.88
CA SER A 21 -14.83 18.37 -2.28
C SER A 21 -14.90 18.31 -0.76
N ALA A 22 -15.76 19.14 -0.14
CA ALA A 22 -15.95 19.19 1.30
C ALA A 22 -16.52 17.87 1.86
N ASP A 23 -17.55 17.32 1.21
CA ASP A 23 -18.24 16.10 1.66
C ASP A 23 -17.34 14.86 1.55
N SER A 24 -16.51 14.77 0.50
CA SER A 24 -15.62 13.63 0.28
C SER A 24 -14.38 13.63 1.16
N GLY A 25 -13.91 14.81 1.58
CA GLY A 25 -12.64 14.97 2.31
C GLY A 25 -11.39 14.57 1.51
N LEU A 26 -11.49 14.39 0.19
CA LEU A 26 -10.37 13.97 -0.67
C LEU A 26 -9.55 15.17 -1.15
N VAL A 27 -10.22 16.20 -1.63
CA VAL A 27 -9.61 17.39 -2.23
C VAL A 27 -10.17 18.66 -1.60
N SER A 28 -9.39 19.74 -1.62
CA SER A 28 -9.82 21.08 -1.21
C SER A 28 -9.57 22.06 -2.35
N VAL A 29 -10.59 22.78 -2.78
CA VAL A 29 -10.47 23.84 -3.80
C VAL A 29 -9.80 25.05 -3.15
N ALA A 30 -8.49 25.18 -3.34
CA ALA A 30 -7.70 26.23 -2.71
C ALA A 30 -7.70 27.53 -3.53
N VAL A 31 -7.84 27.42 -4.85
CA VAL A 31 -7.86 28.56 -5.78
C VAL A 31 -8.90 28.31 -6.86
N HIS A 32 -9.68 29.35 -7.17
CA HIS A 32 -10.65 29.34 -8.25
C HIS A 32 -10.33 30.43 -9.29
N SER A 33 -10.56 30.11 -10.57
CA SER A 33 -10.59 31.09 -11.66
C SER A 33 -11.77 30.78 -12.60
N PRO A 34 -12.62 31.77 -12.94
CA PRO A 34 -13.72 31.60 -13.89
C PRO A 34 -13.27 31.60 -15.35
N THR A 35 -11.98 31.82 -15.61
CA THR A 35 -11.38 31.83 -16.94
C THR A 35 -10.14 30.95 -16.97
N LEU A 36 -9.79 30.43 -18.14
CA LEU A 36 -8.53 29.69 -18.31
C LEU A 36 -7.36 30.69 -18.30
N PRO A 37 -6.50 30.66 -17.27
CA PRO A 37 -5.45 31.64 -17.09
C PRO A 37 -4.28 31.38 -18.05
N ALA A 38 -3.40 32.35 -18.26
CA ALA A 38 -2.18 32.10 -19.02
C ALA A 38 -1.28 31.07 -18.29
N PRO A 39 -0.40 30.32 -18.99
CA PRO A 39 0.42 29.28 -18.36
C PRO A 39 1.27 29.76 -17.17
N PHE A 40 1.81 30.98 -17.23
CA PHE A 40 2.60 31.57 -16.14
C PHE A 40 1.74 31.91 -14.91
N GLU A 41 0.49 32.33 -15.12
CA GLU A 41 -0.45 32.62 -14.04
C GLU A 41 -0.89 31.33 -13.36
N PHE A 42 -1.17 30.28 -14.14
CA PHE A 42 -1.45 28.96 -13.60
C PHE A 42 -0.29 28.45 -12.75
N ALA A 43 0.95 28.56 -13.24
CA ALA A 43 2.15 28.17 -12.51
C ALA A 43 2.25 28.89 -11.15
N ARG A 44 1.97 30.21 -11.14
CA ARG A 44 1.94 31.00 -9.90
C ARG A 44 0.85 30.53 -8.94
N MET A 45 -0.37 30.27 -9.44
CA MET A 45 -1.47 29.74 -8.63
C MET A 45 -1.10 28.39 -8.01
N ARG A 46 -0.61 27.46 -8.84
CA ARG A 46 -0.21 26.11 -8.40
C ARG A 46 0.86 26.15 -7.33
N ASN A 47 1.90 26.95 -7.52
CA ASN A 47 2.99 27.06 -6.55
C ASN A 47 2.53 27.72 -5.25
N GLY A 48 1.59 28.66 -5.31
CA GLY A 48 1.05 29.34 -4.14
C GLY A 48 0.25 28.43 -3.21
N CYS A 49 -0.42 27.40 -3.75
CA CYS A 49 -1.21 26.45 -2.96
C CYS A 49 -0.70 25.00 -3.01
N ALA A 50 0.46 24.76 -3.64
CA ALA A 50 0.98 23.42 -3.91
C ALA A 50 -0.05 22.46 -4.53
N ALA A 51 -0.81 22.94 -5.53
CA ALA A 51 -1.91 22.15 -6.10
C ALA A 51 -1.44 20.84 -6.76
N GLU A 52 -2.17 19.78 -6.42
CA GLU A 52 -2.02 18.42 -6.93
C GLU A 52 -3.12 18.09 -7.94
N PHE A 53 -4.22 18.84 -7.92
CA PHE A 53 -5.33 18.74 -8.87
C PHE A 53 -5.60 20.04 -9.63
N ALA A 54 -6.07 19.89 -10.86
CA ALA A 54 -6.75 20.92 -11.61
C ALA A 54 -8.09 20.39 -12.13
N PHE A 55 -9.19 21.02 -11.72
CA PHE A 55 -10.51 20.81 -12.29
C PHE A 55 -10.72 21.82 -13.41
N ILE A 56 -11.04 21.37 -14.62
CA ILE A 56 -11.15 22.23 -15.80
C ILE A 56 -12.52 22.04 -16.42
N GLU A 57 -13.30 23.11 -16.47
CA GLU A 57 -14.58 23.10 -17.17
C GLU A 57 -14.39 23.06 -18.69
N LEU A 58 -15.07 22.12 -19.34
CA LEU A 58 -14.97 21.81 -20.77
C LEU A 58 -16.10 22.46 -21.57
N THR A 59 -16.37 23.75 -21.33
CA THR A 59 -17.34 24.53 -22.12
C THR A 59 -16.80 24.90 -23.50
N GLU A 60 -15.55 25.34 -23.58
CA GLU A 60 -14.81 25.60 -24.82
C GLU A 60 -13.72 24.54 -24.99
N VAL A 61 -14.13 23.34 -25.45
CA VAL A 61 -13.30 22.13 -25.44
C VAL A 61 -11.93 22.36 -26.10
N ASP A 62 -11.88 22.91 -27.31
CA ASP A 62 -10.62 23.09 -28.05
C ASP A 62 -9.59 23.93 -27.29
N PHE A 63 -10.03 25.05 -26.69
CA PHE A 63 -9.17 25.93 -25.91
C PHE A 63 -8.75 25.28 -24.58
N ALA A 64 -9.67 24.57 -23.91
CA ALA A 64 -9.35 23.79 -22.73
C ALA A 64 -8.30 22.70 -23.02
N LEU A 65 -8.39 22.00 -24.14
CA LEU A 65 -7.43 20.95 -24.51
C LEU A 65 -6.03 21.51 -24.83
N GLU A 66 -5.93 22.70 -25.44
CA GLU A 66 -4.64 23.37 -25.63
C GLU A 66 -3.96 23.70 -24.29
N MET A 67 -4.74 24.20 -23.33
CA MET A 67 -4.27 24.44 -21.97
C MET A 67 -3.83 23.14 -21.30
N VAL A 68 -4.65 22.08 -21.34
CA VAL A 68 -4.34 20.76 -20.76
C VAL A 68 -3.00 20.25 -21.29
N ARG A 69 -2.78 20.29 -22.61
CA ARG A 69 -1.51 19.85 -23.23
C ARG A 69 -0.32 20.65 -22.71
N THR A 70 -0.50 21.95 -22.47
CA THR A 70 0.53 22.82 -21.90
C THR A 70 0.81 22.49 -20.43
N LEU A 71 -0.23 22.26 -19.64
CA LEU A 71 -0.13 21.86 -18.24
C LEU A 71 0.54 20.49 -18.08
N ARG A 72 0.20 19.50 -18.93
CA ARG A 72 0.85 18.17 -18.91
C ARG A 72 2.35 18.24 -19.15
N LYS A 73 2.79 19.10 -20.07
CA LYS A 73 4.23 19.31 -20.34
C LYS A 73 4.95 19.96 -19.16
N SER A 74 4.30 20.90 -18.50
CA SER A 74 4.91 21.70 -17.43
C SER A 74 4.83 21.03 -16.07
N PHE A 75 3.77 20.25 -15.84
CA PHE A 75 3.39 19.65 -14.57
C PHE A 75 2.92 18.20 -14.77
N PRO A 76 3.84 17.26 -15.04
CA PRO A 76 3.49 15.87 -15.35
C PRO A 76 2.81 15.11 -14.20
N GLU A 77 2.96 15.56 -12.96
CA GLU A 77 2.30 14.96 -11.78
C GLU A 77 0.97 15.63 -11.39
N LEU A 78 0.54 16.67 -12.11
CA LEU A 78 -0.74 17.33 -11.84
C LEU A 78 -1.89 16.44 -12.33
N ALA A 79 -2.79 16.08 -11.44
CA ALA A 79 -4.02 15.36 -11.78
C ALA A 79 -5.02 16.33 -12.42
N ILE A 80 -5.34 16.09 -13.69
CA ILE A 80 -6.25 16.96 -14.44
C ILE A 80 -7.60 16.25 -14.61
N VAL A 81 -8.64 16.85 -14.06
CA VAL A 81 -10.03 16.36 -14.12
C VAL A 81 -10.85 17.32 -14.99
N GLY A 82 -11.45 16.80 -16.05
CA GLY A 82 -12.36 17.56 -16.90
C GLY A 82 -13.77 17.54 -16.33
N MET A 83 -14.44 18.69 -16.31
CA MET A 83 -15.84 18.83 -15.91
C MET A 83 -16.67 19.27 -17.11
N GLY A 84 -17.74 18.56 -17.45
CA GLY A 84 -18.52 18.92 -18.63
C GLY A 84 -19.94 18.36 -18.64
N ALA A 85 -20.73 18.85 -19.59
CA ALA A 85 -22.04 18.29 -19.90
C ALA A 85 -21.90 17.00 -20.73
N ALA A 86 -23.01 16.28 -20.94
CA ALA A 86 -23.05 15.03 -21.70
C ALA A 86 -22.43 15.13 -23.11
N ALA A 87 -22.50 16.30 -23.76
CA ALA A 87 -21.88 16.55 -25.06
C ALA A 87 -20.35 16.37 -25.07
N ALA A 88 -19.68 16.55 -23.92
CA ALA A 88 -18.24 16.31 -23.81
C ALA A 88 -17.88 14.83 -23.98
N LEU A 89 -18.82 13.90 -23.75
CA LEU A 89 -18.60 12.47 -23.93
C LEU A 89 -18.40 12.09 -25.41
N GLU A 90 -18.94 12.86 -26.35
CA GLU A 90 -18.71 12.63 -27.79
C GLU A 90 -17.24 12.84 -28.18
N ARG A 91 -16.50 13.65 -27.42
CA ARG A 91 -15.08 13.95 -27.63
C ARG A 91 -14.18 13.30 -26.57
N GLU A 92 -14.66 12.31 -25.82
CA GLU A 92 -13.94 11.71 -24.69
C GLU A 92 -12.52 11.26 -25.07
N ARG A 93 -12.37 10.56 -26.20
CA ARG A 93 -11.06 10.10 -26.67
C ARG A 93 -10.08 11.26 -26.86
N GLU A 94 -10.52 12.32 -27.51
CA GLU A 94 -9.69 13.50 -27.76
C GLU A 94 -9.31 14.21 -26.45
N ILE A 95 -10.25 14.27 -25.51
CA ILE A 95 -10.04 14.88 -24.19
C ILE A 95 -9.00 14.08 -23.38
N ARG A 96 -9.09 12.74 -23.40
CA ARG A 96 -8.10 11.87 -22.76
C ARG A 96 -6.74 11.95 -23.45
N ASP A 97 -6.70 11.97 -24.77
CA ASP A 97 -5.46 12.11 -25.56
C ASP A 97 -4.74 13.44 -25.31
N ALA A 98 -5.48 14.51 -24.98
CA ALA A 98 -4.89 15.78 -24.55
C ALA A 98 -4.23 15.71 -23.16
N GLY A 99 -4.65 14.74 -22.33
CA GLY A 99 -4.12 14.46 -21.00
C GLY A 99 -5.07 14.75 -19.84
N VAL A 100 -6.38 14.88 -20.10
CA VAL A 100 -7.39 14.82 -19.02
C VAL A 100 -7.49 13.37 -18.55
N MET A 101 -7.40 13.16 -17.24
CA MET A 101 -7.23 11.83 -16.66
C MET A 101 -8.53 11.23 -16.14
N ALA A 102 -9.49 12.07 -15.77
CA ALA A 102 -10.85 11.66 -15.44
C ALA A 102 -11.85 12.72 -15.92
N LEU A 103 -13.07 12.27 -16.19
CA LEU A 103 -14.17 13.14 -16.61
C LEU A 103 -15.32 13.05 -15.59
N LEU A 104 -15.80 14.22 -15.17
CA LEU A 104 -16.97 14.36 -14.33
C LEU A 104 -18.09 14.99 -15.17
N THR A 105 -19.17 14.23 -15.35
CA THR A 105 -20.34 14.67 -16.12
C THR A 105 -21.45 15.11 -15.18
N ALA A 106 -21.97 16.32 -15.37
CA ALA A 106 -23.07 16.82 -14.57
C ALA A 106 -24.40 16.11 -14.91
N PRO A 107 -25.26 15.80 -13.90
CA PRO A 107 -25.05 16.00 -12.47
C PRO A 107 -24.04 14.99 -11.87
N ILE A 108 -23.10 15.48 -11.07
CA ILE A 108 -22.03 14.67 -10.49
C ILE A 108 -22.50 14.10 -9.15
N SER A 109 -22.54 12.77 -9.03
CA SER A 109 -22.82 12.09 -7.76
C SER A 109 -21.56 12.05 -6.88
N ASP A 110 -21.74 11.90 -5.57
CA ASP A 110 -20.62 11.78 -4.62
C ASP A 110 -19.70 10.60 -4.98
N ALA A 111 -20.27 9.47 -5.44
CA ALA A 111 -19.52 8.30 -5.89
C ALA A 111 -18.72 8.58 -7.18
N ALA A 112 -19.34 9.23 -8.18
CA ALA A 112 -18.65 9.58 -9.43
C ALA A 112 -17.52 10.57 -9.18
N PHE A 113 -17.71 11.52 -8.26
CA PHE A 113 -16.66 12.45 -7.83
C PHE A 113 -15.49 11.72 -7.19
N ALA A 114 -15.75 10.89 -6.17
CA ALA A 114 -14.70 10.15 -5.47
C ALA A 114 -13.92 9.24 -6.42
N GLN A 115 -14.62 8.55 -7.34
CA GLN A 115 -14.00 7.71 -8.36
C GLN A 115 -13.14 8.53 -9.33
N GLY A 116 -13.67 9.64 -9.87
CA GLY A 116 -12.92 10.48 -10.83
C GLY A 116 -11.69 11.14 -10.22
N VAL A 117 -11.77 11.57 -8.96
CA VAL A 117 -10.60 12.09 -8.21
C VAL A 117 -9.56 11.00 -8.00
N SER A 118 -9.97 9.80 -7.59
CA SER A 118 -9.07 8.65 -7.41
C SER A 118 -8.41 8.24 -8.74
N GLU A 119 -9.18 8.08 -9.82
CA GLU A 119 -8.67 7.75 -11.16
C GLU A 119 -7.63 8.77 -11.61
N ALA A 120 -7.95 10.07 -11.57
CA ALA A 120 -7.03 11.10 -11.99
C ALA A 120 -5.76 11.14 -11.14
N PHE A 121 -5.86 10.92 -9.83
CA PHE A 121 -4.70 10.85 -8.95
C PHE A 121 -3.75 9.72 -9.33
N HIS A 122 -4.30 8.51 -9.51
CA HIS A 122 -3.53 7.31 -9.79
C HIS A 122 -2.90 7.34 -11.18
N VAL A 123 -3.56 7.97 -12.15
CA VAL A 123 -2.97 8.22 -13.48
C VAL A 123 -1.85 9.27 -13.39
N ALA A 124 -2.05 10.36 -12.66
CA ALA A 124 -1.06 11.45 -12.54
C ALA A 124 0.19 11.04 -11.78
N ARG A 125 -0.01 10.25 -10.73
CA ARG A 125 1.02 9.84 -9.77
C ARG A 125 1.07 8.31 -9.74
N ALA A 126 1.18 7.69 -10.91
CA ALA A 126 1.48 6.28 -11.00
C ALA A 126 2.85 6.01 -10.37
N GLY A 127 2.98 4.92 -9.63
CA GLY A 127 4.25 4.52 -9.04
C GLY A 127 4.11 3.81 -7.71
N ILE A 128 5.07 2.94 -7.48
CA ILE A 128 5.25 2.16 -6.26
C ILE A 128 6.30 2.81 -5.36
N PHE A 129 6.32 2.42 -4.10
CA PHE A 129 7.39 2.71 -3.16
C PHE A 129 8.25 1.44 -3.04
N GLU A 130 9.48 1.50 -3.55
CA GLU A 130 10.38 0.34 -3.67
C GLU A 130 10.65 -0.36 -2.33
N ASN A 131 10.65 0.41 -1.23
CA ASN A 131 10.85 -0.11 0.11
C ASN A 131 9.56 -0.47 0.85
N LEU A 132 8.38 -0.42 0.19
CA LEU A 132 7.10 -0.77 0.80
C LEU A 132 6.65 -2.16 0.36
N VAL A 133 6.40 -3.04 1.33
CA VAL A 133 5.79 -4.36 1.09
C VAL A 133 4.54 -4.53 1.94
N ALA A 134 3.53 -5.16 1.35
CA ALA A 134 2.25 -5.40 2.01
C ALA A 134 2.05 -6.89 2.28
N PHE A 135 1.55 -7.23 3.47
CA PHE A 135 1.14 -8.58 3.84
C PHE A 135 -0.39 -8.63 3.88
N LEU A 136 -0.98 -9.43 3.00
CA LEU A 136 -2.43 -9.58 2.88
C LEU A 136 -2.85 -10.98 3.35
N PRO A 137 -3.83 -11.15 4.25
CA PRO A 137 -4.35 -12.48 4.56
C PRO A 137 -5.14 -13.03 3.37
N GLY A 138 -4.79 -14.23 2.92
CA GLY A 138 -5.62 -15.00 1.99
C GLY A 138 -6.93 -15.47 2.66
N LYS A 139 -6.85 -15.74 3.97
CA LYS A 139 -7.97 -16.06 4.87
C LYS A 139 -7.63 -15.57 6.28
N ALA A 140 -8.61 -15.11 7.07
CA ALA A 140 -8.42 -14.85 8.50
C ALA A 140 -7.72 -16.03 9.22
N GLY A 141 -6.76 -15.69 10.09
CA GLY A 141 -6.00 -16.68 10.85
C GLY A 141 -4.92 -17.44 10.05
N SER A 142 -4.61 -17.03 8.82
CA SER A 142 -3.50 -17.60 8.03
C SER A 142 -2.11 -17.27 8.59
N GLY A 143 -2.00 -16.41 9.61
CA GLY A 143 -0.75 -16.08 10.30
C GLY A 143 0.00 -14.88 9.72
N THR A 144 -0.70 -13.99 9.00
CA THR A 144 -0.14 -12.79 8.36
C THR A 144 0.62 -11.89 9.34
N THR A 145 -0.04 -11.43 10.41
CA THR A 145 0.57 -10.61 11.46
C THR A 145 1.80 -11.26 12.10
N THR A 146 1.76 -12.58 12.33
CA THR A 146 2.89 -13.32 12.89
C THR A 146 4.09 -13.33 11.95
N ILE A 147 3.86 -13.55 10.65
CA ILE A 147 4.91 -13.48 9.63
C ILE A 147 5.46 -12.06 9.56
N ALA A 148 4.60 -11.05 9.42
CA ALA A 148 5.00 -9.65 9.30
C ALA A 148 5.86 -9.20 10.49
N LEU A 149 5.45 -9.53 11.71
CA LEU A 149 6.19 -9.22 12.94
C LEU A 149 7.59 -9.85 12.97
N ASN A 150 7.70 -11.16 12.68
CA ASN A 150 8.98 -11.85 12.77
C ASN A 150 9.91 -11.49 11.61
N VAL A 151 9.39 -11.30 10.40
CA VAL A 151 10.16 -10.84 9.24
C VAL A 151 10.68 -9.41 9.46
N ALA A 152 9.87 -8.51 10.05
CA ALA A 152 10.33 -7.18 10.44
C ALA A 152 11.52 -7.28 11.42
N GLY A 153 11.41 -8.18 12.40
CA GLY A 153 12.48 -8.47 13.35
C GLY A 153 13.77 -8.98 12.70
N CYS A 154 13.67 -9.92 11.75
CA CYS A 154 14.84 -10.40 10.99
C CYS A 154 15.48 -9.27 10.17
N LEU A 155 14.67 -8.45 9.48
CA LEU A 155 15.17 -7.31 8.71
C LEU A 155 15.95 -6.33 9.61
N ALA A 156 15.45 -6.07 10.82
CA ALA A 156 16.11 -5.16 11.76
C ALA A 156 17.37 -5.76 12.40
N ASN A 157 17.29 -6.99 12.91
CA ASN A 157 18.34 -7.57 13.75
C ASN A 157 19.41 -8.31 12.95
N ASP A 158 19.04 -8.99 11.87
CA ASP A 158 19.95 -9.86 11.11
C ASP A 158 20.57 -9.11 9.92
N PHE A 159 19.87 -8.09 9.41
CA PHE A 159 20.27 -7.31 8.24
C PHE A 159 20.46 -5.81 8.51
N GLU A 160 20.37 -5.40 9.78
CA GLU A 160 20.62 -4.02 10.27
C GLU A 160 19.84 -2.96 9.49
N LYS A 161 18.58 -3.26 9.11
CA LYS A 161 17.71 -2.30 8.42
C LYS A 161 16.93 -1.45 9.38
N SER A 162 16.71 -0.19 9.01
CA SER A 162 15.66 0.61 9.64
C SER A 162 14.30 0.12 9.13
N VAL A 163 13.47 -0.39 10.04
CA VAL A 163 12.20 -1.06 9.70
C VAL A 163 11.02 -0.37 10.38
N ALA A 164 9.97 -0.08 9.61
CA ALA A 164 8.66 0.25 10.12
C ALA A 164 7.66 -0.88 9.82
N LEU A 165 6.89 -1.31 10.82
CA LEU A 165 5.71 -2.17 10.62
C LEU A 165 4.44 -1.38 10.95
N ILE A 166 3.59 -1.20 9.94
CA ILE A 166 2.35 -0.44 10.02
C ILE A 166 1.17 -1.43 10.15
N GLU A 167 0.44 -1.35 11.26
CA GLU A 167 -0.78 -2.14 11.48
C GLU A 167 -1.98 -1.46 10.82
N CYS A 168 -2.43 -1.98 9.67
CA CYS A 168 -3.57 -1.45 8.93
C CYS A 168 -4.88 -2.22 9.19
N ASP A 169 -4.85 -3.31 9.96
CA ASP A 169 -6.08 -3.94 10.45
C ASP A 169 -6.67 -3.13 11.61
N LEU A 170 -7.36 -2.04 11.27
CA LEU A 170 -7.85 -1.05 12.24
C LEU A 170 -8.96 -1.58 13.16
N GLU A 171 -9.62 -2.67 12.78
CA GLU A 171 -10.77 -3.23 13.51
C GLU A 171 -10.40 -4.47 14.33
N SER A 172 -9.32 -5.17 13.96
CA SER A 172 -8.91 -6.40 14.64
C SER A 172 -7.40 -6.54 14.85
N GLY A 173 -6.65 -5.44 14.72
CA GLY A 173 -5.22 -5.37 15.00
C GLY A 173 -4.86 -5.82 16.42
N ILE A 174 -3.81 -6.61 16.54
CA ILE A 174 -3.36 -7.24 17.79
C ILE A 174 -1.87 -7.03 18.08
N LEU A 175 -1.13 -6.30 17.25
CA LEU A 175 0.31 -6.10 17.45
C LEU A 175 0.61 -5.42 18.78
N SER A 176 -0.20 -4.45 19.21
CA SER A 176 -0.05 -3.84 20.55
C SER A 176 -0.15 -4.87 21.68
N PHE A 177 -1.07 -5.83 21.56
CA PHE A 177 -1.20 -6.95 22.49
C PHE A 177 0.01 -7.90 22.41
N LEU A 178 0.45 -8.29 21.21
CA LEU A 178 1.60 -9.18 21.01
C LEU A 178 2.91 -8.59 21.55
N LEU A 179 3.05 -7.27 21.46
CA LEU A 179 4.19 -6.51 21.98
C LEU A 179 4.05 -6.17 23.47
N ASN A 180 2.94 -6.54 24.11
CA ASN A 180 2.59 -6.18 25.49
C ASN A 180 2.77 -4.67 25.76
N THR A 181 2.27 -3.84 24.84
CA THR A 181 2.42 -2.38 24.86
C THR A 181 1.08 -1.70 24.57
N ARG A 182 1.03 -0.39 24.82
CA ARG A 182 -0.09 0.46 24.39
C ARG A 182 0.47 1.71 23.72
N PRO A 183 0.09 2.01 22.48
CA PRO A 183 0.53 3.24 21.84
C PRO A 183 -0.08 4.45 22.53
N GLU A 184 0.76 5.46 22.84
CA GLU A 184 0.27 6.74 23.36
C GLU A 184 -0.64 7.42 22.32
N GLN A 185 -0.17 7.45 21.07
CA GLN A 185 -0.92 7.88 19.89
C GLN A 185 -1.10 6.69 18.93
N PRO A 186 -2.27 6.04 18.91
CA PRO A 186 -2.55 4.97 17.97
C PRO A 186 -2.54 5.49 16.52
N ILE A 187 -2.38 4.58 15.56
CA ILE A 187 -2.34 4.87 14.12
C ILE A 187 -3.53 5.73 13.64
N GLY A 188 -4.71 5.61 14.27
CA GLY A 188 -5.88 6.43 13.96
C GLY A 188 -5.61 7.94 14.06
N GLU A 189 -4.80 8.38 15.03
CA GLU A 189 -4.42 9.80 15.17
C GLU A 189 -3.46 10.23 14.05
N ALA A 190 -2.50 9.37 13.70
CA ALA A 190 -1.58 9.61 12.59
C ALA A 190 -2.32 9.69 11.24
N LEU A 191 -3.35 8.86 11.04
CA LEU A 191 -4.22 8.89 9.85
C LEU A 191 -5.08 10.15 9.80
N ASN A 192 -5.63 10.60 10.94
CA ASN A 192 -6.41 11.84 11.01
C ASN A 192 -5.58 13.08 10.64
N GLY A 193 -4.31 13.11 11.04
CA GLY A 193 -3.38 14.20 10.77
C GLY A 193 -2.47 13.98 9.56
N ALA A 194 -2.69 12.94 8.74
CA ALA A 194 -1.69 12.45 7.79
C ALA A 194 -1.21 13.51 6.79
N ALA A 195 -2.09 14.41 6.34
CA ALA A 195 -1.74 15.49 5.40
C ALA A 195 -0.72 16.50 5.98
N ALA A 196 -0.70 16.67 7.30
CA ALA A 196 0.17 17.60 8.03
C ALA A 196 1.16 16.88 8.95
N ILE A 197 1.36 15.58 8.75
CA ILE A 197 2.24 14.78 9.58
C ILE A 197 3.68 15.30 9.50
N ASP A 198 4.31 15.42 10.65
CA ASP A 198 5.65 15.95 10.83
C ASP A 198 6.51 15.00 11.69
N ASN A 199 7.78 15.34 11.90
CA ASN A 199 8.68 14.48 12.65
C ASN A 199 8.28 14.31 14.12
N ALA A 200 7.61 15.31 14.71
CA ALA A 200 7.22 15.26 16.11
C ALA A 200 6.02 14.31 16.30
N THR A 201 4.97 14.52 15.51
CA THR A 201 3.76 13.69 15.47
C THR A 201 4.04 12.26 15.03
N TRP A 202 4.96 12.06 14.08
CA TRP A 202 5.42 10.73 13.71
C TRP A 202 6.06 10.01 14.89
N ARG A 203 7.06 10.63 15.54
CA ARG A 203 7.78 10.01 16.66
C ARG A 203 6.87 9.68 17.85
N SER A 204 5.87 10.51 18.14
CA SER A 204 4.92 10.24 19.22
C SER A 204 3.94 9.11 18.92
N ALA A 205 3.73 8.77 17.64
CA ALA A 205 2.90 7.64 17.22
C ALA A 205 3.64 6.30 17.23
N LEU A 206 4.98 6.31 17.27
CA LEU A 206 5.78 5.10 17.20
C LEU A 206 5.90 4.40 18.55
N VAL A 207 5.84 3.08 18.49
CA VAL A 207 6.33 2.21 19.55
C VAL A 207 7.51 1.42 19.01
N SER A 208 8.67 1.45 19.67
CA SER A 208 9.85 0.69 19.22
C SER A 208 10.01 -0.60 20.02
N ALA A 209 10.15 -1.73 19.35
CA ALA A 209 10.45 -3.03 19.96
C ALA A 209 11.24 -3.92 18.99
N PHE A 210 12.14 -4.78 19.50
CA PHE A 210 12.93 -5.70 18.67
C PHE A 210 13.70 -5.07 17.49
N GLY A 211 14.09 -3.80 17.61
CA GLY A 211 14.74 -3.04 16.54
C GLY A 211 13.80 -2.50 15.45
N VAL A 212 12.49 -2.67 15.62
CA VAL A 212 11.44 -2.25 14.67
C VAL A 212 10.61 -1.12 15.28
N ASP A 213 10.26 -0.14 14.46
CA ASP A 213 9.28 0.88 14.81
C ASP A 213 7.89 0.46 14.35
N PHE A 214 6.90 0.55 15.23
CA PHE A 214 5.53 0.13 14.96
C PHE A 214 4.57 1.30 14.99
N LEU A 215 3.67 1.34 14.00
CA LEU A 215 2.42 2.09 14.09
C LEU A 215 1.30 1.11 14.45
N LEU A 216 0.74 1.28 15.64
CA LEU A 216 -0.15 0.30 16.25
C LEU A 216 -1.58 0.81 16.39
N THR A 217 -2.53 -0.10 16.30
CA THR A 217 -3.93 0.17 16.65
C THR A 217 -4.14 0.09 18.16
N ASP A 218 -5.21 0.75 18.62
CA ASP A 218 -5.74 0.62 19.97
C ASP A 218 -7.25 0.40 19.86
N LEU A 219 -7.67 -0.87 19.92
CA LEU A 219 -9.06 -1.28 19.78
C LEU A 219 -9.98 -0.72 20.88
N SER A 220 -9.43 -0.14 21.95
CA SER A 220 -10.22 0.52 22.98
C SER A 220 -10.65 1.95 22.60
N LYS A 221 -10.09 2.51 21.53
CA LYS A 221 -10.38 3.85 21.04
C LYS A 221 -11.12 3.78 19.69
N PRO A 222 -12.14 4.61 19.48
CA PRO A 222 -12.80 4.68 18.18
C PRO A 222 -11.83 5.21 17.13
N ILE A 223 -11.83 4.59 15.96
CA ILE A 223 -11.03 5.04 14.81
C ILE A 223 -11.98 5.55 13.74
N ARG A 224 -11.75 6.79 13.28
CA ARG A 224 -12.43 7.31 12.09
C ARG A 224 -11.95 6.50 10.90
N LYS A 225 -12.89 6.06 10.05
CA LYS A 225 -12.55 5.40 8.80
C LYS A 225 -11.66 6.33 7.94
N PRO A 226 -10.41 5.94 7.62
CA PRO A 226 -9.52 6.77 6.83
C PRO A 226 -9.95 6.81 5.37
N THR A 227 -9.59 7.87 4.68
CA THR A 227 -9.65 7.94 3.21
C THR A 227 -8.37 7.34 2.61
N TRP A 228 -8.38 7.03 1.31
CA TRP A 228 -7.15 6.64 0.61
C TRP A 228 -6.10 7.76 0.61
N VAL A 229 -6.51 9.04 0.66
CA VAL A 229 -5.61 10.19 0.79
C VAL A 229 -4.86 10.18 2.11
N ASP A 230 -5.54 9.83 3.21
CA ASP A 230 -4.93 9.73 4.53
C ASP A 230 -3.84 8.66 4.55
N VAL A 231 -4.14 7.48 3.98
CA VAL A 231 -3.18 6.37 3.85
C VAL A 231 -2.02 6.77 2.94
N TYR A 232 -2.29 7.36 1.77
CA TYR A 232 -1.24 7.83 0.85
C TYR A 232 -0.25 8.78 1.54
N HIS A 233 -0.74 9.77 2.29
CA HIS A 233 0.14 10.70 3.00
C HIS A 233 0.97 10.02 4.08
N LEU A 234 0.37 9.12 4.85
CA LEU A 234 1.07 8.32 5.87
C LEU A 234 2.22 7.51 5.23
N LEU A 235 1.93 6.77 4.16
CA LEU A 235 2.93 5.95 3.46
C LEU A 235 4.03 6.80 2.81
N ARG A 236 3.65 7.91 2.19
CA ARG A 236 4.60 8.87 1.59
C ARG A 236 5.56 9.44 2.65
N PHE A 237 5.09 9.61 3.88
CA PHE A 237 5.92 10.09 4.97
C PHE A 237 6.81 8.98 5.55
N ALA A 238 6.25 7.77 5.73
CA ALA A 238 7.00 6.62 6.25
C ALA A 238 8.16 6.22 5.32
N ARG A 239 7.91 6.13 4.00
CA ARG A 239 8.89 5.61 3.02
C ARG A 239 10.21 6.36 2.99
N THR A 240 10.25 7.64 3.40
CA THR A 240 11.47 8.45 3.35
C THR A 240 12.35 8.30 4.59
N ARG A 241 11.94 7.47 5.57
CA ARG A 241 12.56 7.35 6.89
C ARG A 241 13.10 5.95 7.20
N TYR A 242 12.70 4.96 6.44
CA TYR A 242 13.01 3.55 6.69
C TYR A 242 13.56 2.88 5.43
N ASP A 243 14.48 1.96 5.62
CA ASP A 243 14.96 1.07 4.54
C ASP A 243 13.87 0.08 4.12
N CYS A 244 12.99 -0.30 5.05
CA CYS A 244 11.87 -1.21 4.81
C CYS A 244 10.60 -0.73 5.54
N VAL A 245 9.50 -0.60 4.80
CA VAL A 245 8.16 -0.33 5.33
C VAL A 245 7.30 -1.55 5.06
N LEU A 246 6.91 -2.25 6.11
CA LEU A 246 6.04 -3.41 6.06
C LEU A 246 4.64 -2.96 6.49
N VAL A 247 3.61 -3.44 5.81
CA VAL A 247 2.22 -3.13 6.16
C VAL A 247 1.45 -4.43 6.37
N ASP A 248 0.88 -4.60 7.56
CA ASP A 248 -0.02 -5.71 7.89
C ASP A 248 -1.46 -5.29 7.57
N LEU A 249 -2.02 -5.86 6.50
CA LEU A 249 -3.35 -5.48 6.00
C LEU A 249 -4.46 -6.30 6.66
N PRO A 250 -5.68 -5.73 6.76
CA PRO A 250 -6.85 -6.51 7.13
C PRO A 250 -7.20 -7.52 6.04
N GLU A 251 -8.07 -8.48 6.40
CA GLU A 251 -8.57 -9.42 5.41
C GLU A 251 -9.34 -8.69 4.32
N VAL A 252 -10.22 -7.73 4.61
CA VAL A 252 -11.03 -7.05 3.58
C VAL A 252 -10.41 -5.71 3.20
N LEU A 253 -10.17 -5.51 1.89
CA LEU A 253 -9.62 -4.26 1.36
C LEU A 253 -10.71 -3.33 0.85
N ASP A 254 -10.95 -2.26 1.60
CA ASP A 254 -11.64 -1.08 1.09
C ASP A 254 -10.68 -0.17 0.32
N GLU A 255 -11.19 0.97 -0.18
CA GLU A 255 -10.41 1.93 -0.98
C GLU A 255 -9.18 2.47 -0.23
N ALA A 256 -9.29 2.66 1.09
CA ALA A 256 -8.17 3.18 1.87
C ALA A 256 -7.05 2.15 2.00
N MET A 257 -7.39 0.89 2.26
CA MET A 257 -6.40 -0.19 2.37
C MET A 257 -5.87 -0.63 1.00
N LEU A 258 -6.67 -0.47 -0.07
CA LEU A 258 -6.22 -0.69 -1.44
C LEU A 258 -5.08 0.26 -1.83
N GLU A 259 -5.08 1.50 -1.33
CA GLU A 259 -3.97 2.45 -1.55
C GLU A 259 -2.63 1.83 -1.16
N VAL A 260 -2.56 1.10 -0.05
CA VAL A 260 -1.33 0.40 0.39
C VAL A 260 -0.84 -0.54 -0.71
N VAL A 261 -1.72 -1.36 -1.26
CA VAL A 261 -1.39 -2.34 -2.30
C VAL A 261 -1.01 -1.68 -3.62
N LEU A 262 -1.68 -0.59 -3.99
CA LEU A 262 -1.35 0.19 -5.17
C LEU A 262 0.06 0.79 -5.09
N ARG A 263 0.50 1.18 -3.87
CA ARG A 263 1.84 1.72 -3.60
C ARG A 263 2.90 0.68 -3.28
N ALA A 264 2.54 -0.54 -2.89
CA ALA A 264 3.50 -1.55 -2.51
C ALA A 264 4.35 -2.03 -3.69
N HIS A 265 5.66 -2.15 -3.48
CA HIS A 265 6.54 -2.84 -4.43
C HIS A 265 6.10 -4.30 -4.62
N ALA A 266 5.74 -4.98 -3.53
CA ALA A 266 5.21 -6.33 -3.58
C ALA A 266 4.10 -6.52 -2.53
N THR A 267 3.09 -7.29 -2.90
CA THR A 267 2.03 -7.75 -1.99
C THR A 267 2.11 -9.26 -1.84
N TYR A 268 2.30 -9.68 -0.59
CA TYR A 268 2.42 -11.08 -0.21
C TYR A 268 1.12 -11.55 0.40
N ILE A 269 0.37 -12.35 -0.36
CA ILE A 269 -0.87 -12.97 0.12
C ILE A 269 -0.51 -14.22 0.92
N VAL A 270 -0.71 -14.16 2.23
CA VAL A 270 -0.39 -15.23 3.17
C VAL A 270 -1.51 -16.25 3.16
N CYS A 271 -1.20 -17.49 2.80
CA CYS A 271 -2.15 -18.58 2.68
C CYS A 271 -1.66 -19.83 3.42
N THR A 272 -2.54 -20.80 3.58
CA THR A 272 -2.22 -22.14 4.12
C THR A 272 -2.55 -23.19 3.06
N SER A 273 -2.03 -24.40 3.22
CA SER A 273 -2.25 -25.51 2.27
C SER A 273 -3.71 -26.01 2.19
N GLU A 274 -4.60 -25.47 3.03
CA GLU A 274 -6.03 -25.83 3.07
C GLU A 274 -6.75 -25.35 1.79
N LEU A 275 -7.59 -26.19 1.19
CA LEU A 275 -8.34 -25.81 -0.02
C LEU A 275 -9.13 -24.50 0.11
N PRO A 276 -9.84 -24.21 1.22
CA PRO A 276 -10.52 -22.91 1.38
C PRO A 276 -9.54 -21.73 1.39
N SER A 277 -8.37 -21.88 2.03
CA SER A 277 -7.34 -20.85 2.09
C SER A 277 -6.78 -20.55 0.69
N LEU A 278 -6.48 -21.60 -0.07
CA LEU A 278 -6.03 -21.48 -1.46
C LEU A 278 -7.10 -20.83 -2.35
N ARG A 279 -8.37 -21.22 -2.22
CA ARG A 279 -9.46 -20.63 -3.00
C ARG A 279 -9.65 -19.14 -2.71
N LEU A 280 -9.64 -18.74 -1.43
CA LEU A 280 -9.78 -17.33 -1.07
C LEU A 280 -8.56 -16.52 -1.53
N THR A 281 -7.36 -17.10 -1.45
CA THR A 281 -6.12 -16.50 -1.96
C THR A 281 -6.20 -16.24 -3.47
N ASP A 282 -6.71 -17.18 -4.26
CA ASP A 282 -6.96 -17.01 -5.70
C ASP A 282 -7.94 -15.85 -5.97
N VAL A 283 -9.05 -15.81 -5.23
CA VAL A 283 -10.02 -14.70 -5.31
C VAL A 283 -9.38 -13.37 -4.94
N ARG A 284 -8.48 -13.34 -3.95
CA ARG A 284 -7.77 -12.10 -3.57
C ARG A 284 -6.82 -11.65 -4.66
N ALA A 285 -6.00 -12.55 -5.20
CA ALA A 285 -5.10 -12.24 -6.31
C ALA A 285 -5.87 -11.68 -7.51
N GLU A 286 -7.00 -12.29 -7.86
CA GLU A 286 -7.85 -11.82 -8.96
C GLU A 286 -8.48 -10.45 -8.67
N ASN A 287 -8.92 -10.21 -7.44
CA ASN A 287 -9.44 -8.91 -7.04
C ASN A 287 -8.37 -7.81 -7.19
N LEU A 288 -7.13 -8.08 -6.76
CA LEU A 288 -6.01 -7.16 -6.95
C LEU A 288 -5.73 -6.88 -8.42
N ARG A 289 -5.67 -7.91 -9.28
CA ARG A 289 -5.49 -7.76 -10.74
C ARG A 289 -6.59 -6.89 -11.35
N SER A 290 -7.86 -7.15 -10.98
CA SER A 290 -9.01 -6.39 -11.47
C SER A 290 -8.99 -4.90 -11.09
N ARG A 291 -8.24 -4.55 -10.04
CA ARG A 291 -8.06 -3.19 -9.51
C ARG A 291 -6.75 -2.54 -10.01
N GLY A 292 -6.09 -3.14 -11.01
CA GLY A 292 -4.91 -2.58 -11.67
C GLY A 292 -3.57 -2.89 -10.99
N VAL A 293 -3.53 -3.83 -10.04
CA VAL A 293 -2.26 -4.30 -9.46
C VAL A 293 -1.57 -5.22 -10.46
N GLU A 294 -0.31 -4.91 -10.77
CA GLU A 294 0.50 -5.69 -11.71
C GLU A 294 0.74 -7.10 -11.19
N GLU A 295 0.60 -8.11 -12.07
CA GLU A 295 0.75 -9.52 -11.70
C GLU A 295 2.14 -9.83 -11.12
N ALA A 296 3.18 -9.14 -11.60
CA ALA A 296 4.55 -9.29 -11.10
C ALA A 296 4.73 -8.88 -9.64
N ARG A 297 3.79 -8.09 -9.06
CA ARG A 297 3.82 -7.62 -7.68
C ARG A 297 2.96 -8.47 -6.74
N ILE A 298 2.25 -9.48 -7.25
CA ILE A 298 1.36 -10.34 -6.46
C ILE A 298 2.07 -11.67 -6.21
N HIS A 299 2.32 -11.98 -4.94
CA HIS A 299 3.02 -13.19 -4.53
C HIS A 299 2.22 -13.95 -3.49
N ALA A 300 2.38 -15.27 -3.45
CA ALA A 300 1.86 -16.10 -2.37
C ALA A 300 2.95 -16.36 -1.31
N LEU A 301 2.56 -16.36 -0.04
CA LEU A 301 3.36 -16.88 1.07
C LEU A 301 2.66 -18.08 1.68
N LEU A 302 3.23 -19.26 1.47
CA LEU A 302 2.63 -20.51 1.93
C LEU A 302 3.03 -20.76 3.38
N ASN A 303 2.14 -20.44 4.31
CA ASN A 303 2.33 -20.60 5.74
C ASN A 303 1.85 -21.97 6.24
N ARG A 304 2.41 -22.36 7.39
CA ARG A 304 2.11 -23.62 8.09
C ARG A 304 2.30 -24.84 7.20
N TRP A 305 3.31 -24.79 6.34
CA TRP A 305 3.63 -25.89 5.46
C TRP A 305 4.21 -27.08 6.25
N LYS A 306 3.91 -28.29 5.77
CA LYS A 306 4.37 -29.58 6.27
C LYS A 306 4.67 -30.48 5.09
N GLU A 307 5.44 -31.55 5.28
CA GLU A 307 5.81 -32.47 4.19
C GLU A 307 4.60 -33.09 3.46
N ASP A 308 3.49 -33.31 4.16
CA ASP A 308 2.23 -33.85 3.62
C ASP A 308 1.31 -32.78 2.99
N SER A 309 1.74 -31.51 3.01
CA SER A 309 1.01 -30.40 2.38
C SER A 309 1.08 -30.43 0.86
N VAL A 310 0.19 -29.64 0.23
CA VAL A 310 0.23 -29.39 -1.21
C VAL A 310 1.61 -28.89 -1.62
N ASN A 311 2.13 -29.45 -2.70
CA ASN A 311 3.41 -29.02 -3.27
C ASN A 311 3.34 -27.52 -3.67
N PRO A 312 4.34 -26.69 -3.31
CA PRO A 312 4.35 -25.26 -3.64
C PRO A 312 4.15 -24.97 -5.14
N GLY A 313 4.72 -25.76 -6.04
CA GLY A 313 4.55 -25.57 -7.49
C GLY A 313 3.12 -25.82 -7.98
N ASN A 314 2.32 -26.61 -7.26
CA ASN A 314 0.89 -26.74 -7.54
C ASN A 314 0.11 -25.52 -7.02
N VAL A 315 0.54 -24.93 -5.90
CA VAL A 315 -0.02 -23.68 -5.39
C VAL A 315 0.24 -22.54 -6.37
N GLU A 316 1.45 -22.43 -6.91
CA GLU A 316 1.78 -21.42 -7.93
C GLU A 316 0.87 -21.47 -9.15
N LYS A 317 0.66 -22.68 -9.68
CA LYS A 317 -0.23 -22.92 -10.83
C LYS A 317 -1.68 -22.56 -10.52
N ALA A 318 -2.14 -22.90 -9.32
CA ALA A 318 -3.52 -22.64 -8.90
C ALA A 318 -3.79 -21.14 -8.73
N LEU A 319 -2.84 -20.39 -8.16
CA LEU A 319 -2.99 -18.97 -7.83
C LEU A 319 -2.61 -18.02 -8.97
N ARG A 320 -1.91 -18.53 -10.01
CA ARG A 320 -1.25 -17.72 -11.04
C ARG A 320 -0.37 -16.63 -10.41
N ALA A 321 0.34 -17.02 -9.36
CA ALA A 321 1.20 -16.16 -8.58
C ALA A 321 2.39 -16.99 -8.06
N PRO A 322 3.62 -16.47 -8.10
CA PRO A 322 4.78 -17.17 -7.57
C PRO A 322 4.67 -17.35 -6.06
N VAL A 323 5.14 -18.49 -5.54
CA VAL A 323 5.27 -18.72 -4.09
C VAL A 323 6.59 -18.10 -3.67
N ALA A 324 6.51 -16.95 -3.00
CA ALA A 324 7.68 -16.20 -2.60
C ALA A 324 8.43 -16.85 -1.43
N GLY A 325 7.74 -17.63 -0.60
CA GLY A 325 8.31 -18.29 0.56
C GLY A 325 7.39 -19.39 1.08
N VAL A 326 8.00 -20.40 1.69
CA VAL A 326 7.33 -21.51 2.36
C VAL A 326 7.74 -21.45 3.83
N ILE A 327 6.77 -21.24 4.71
CA ILE A 327 6.98 -21.07 6.14
C ILE A 327 6.52 -22.35 6.85
N PRO A 328 7.41 -23.06 7.56
CA PRO A 328 7.09 -24.34 8.18
C PRO A 328 6.10 -24.16 9.34
N ASN A 329 5.35 -25.21 9.67
CA ASN A 329 4.42 -25.18 10.80
C ASN A 329 5.10 -25.51 12.13
N ASP A 330 5.49 -24.49 12.89
CA ASP A 330 5.89 -24.64 14.30
C ASP A 330 4.98 -23.83 15.24
N TYR A 331 3.79 -24.39 15.53
CA TYR A 331 2.85 -23.77 16.43
C TYR A 331 3.38 -23.64 17.87
N LYS A 332 4.22 -24.60 18.32
CA LYS A 332 4.73 -24.61 19.70
C LYS A 332 5.69 -23.45 19.92
N GLU A 333 6.58 -23.21 18.96
CA GLU A 333 7.52 -22.10 19.04
C GLU A 333 6.80 -20.75 18.95
N VAL A 334 5.87 -20.57 18.01
CA VAL A 334 5.05 -19.34 17.93
C VAL A 334 4.33 -19.08 19.24
N TYR A 335 3.67 -20.09 19.82
CA TYR A 335 2.99 -19.96 21.10
C TYR A 335 3.97 -19.58 22.23
N SER A 336 5.14 -20.23 22.28
CA SER A 336 6.17 -19.92 23.28
C SER A 336 6.70 -18.50 23.16
N ALA A 337 6.98 -18.05 21.92
CA ALA A 337 7.48 -16.72 21.62
C ALA A 337 6.47 -15.63 22.04
N THR A 338 5.19 -15.81 21.69
CA THR A 338 4.11 -14.89 22.08
C THR A 338 3.96 -14.79 23.59
N ILE A 339 3.89 -15.90 24.32
CA ILE A 339 3.76 -15.90 25.80
C ILE A 339 4.96 -15.19 26.46
N LYS A 340 6.15 -15.35 25.88
CA LYS A 340 7.40 -14.76 26.39
C LYS A 340 7.63 -13.33 25.91
N GLY A 341 6.78 -12.77 25.05
CA GLY A 341 6.97 -11.43 24.49
C GLY A 341 8.28 -11.29 23.71
N ARG A 342 8.62 -12.29 22.89
CA ARG A 342 9.83 -12.30 22.04
C ARG A 342 9.49 -12.70 20.61
N LEU A 343 10.44 -12.46 19.70
CA LEU A 343 10.42 -13.05 18.37
C LEU A 343 10.71 -14.57 18.43
N VAL A 344 10.32 -15.27 17.37
CA VAL A 344 10.69 -16.68 17.13
C VAL A 344 12.21 -16.80 17.06
N GLY A 345 12.76 -17.84 17.69
CA GLY A 345 14.22 -18.04 17.75
C GLY A 345 14.82 -18.28 16.36
N GLU A 346 15.89 -17.56 16.03
CA GLU A 346 16.63 -17.66 14.77
C GLU A 346 17.22 -19.06 14.52
N GLU A 347 17.45 -19.83 15.59
CA GLU A 347 17.97 -21.19 15.56
C GLU A 347 16.93 -22.23 15.12
N THR A 348 15.65 -21.86 15.17
CA THR A 348 14.55 -22.75 14.79
C THR A 348 14.35 -22.79 13.28
N GLU A 349 13.80 -23.88 12.75
CA GLU A 349 13.47 -23.99 11.31
C GLU A 349 12.53 -22.85 10.87
N LEU A 350 11.60 -22.45 11.74
CA LEU A 350 10.70 -21.33 11.51
C LEU A 350 11.43 -19.98 11.46
N GLY A 351 12.34 -19.71 12.40
CA GLY A 351 13.16 -18.50 12.41
C GLY A 351 14.08 -18.40 11.18
N GLN A 352 14.68 -19.53 10.77
CA GLN A 352 15.47 -19.61 9.55
C GLN A 352 14.63 -19.32 8.29
N ALA A 353 13.38 -19.80 8.25
CA ALA A 353 12.47 -19.50 7.15
C ALA A 353 12.08 -18.01 7.09
N TYR A 354 11.87 -17.35 8.24
CA TYR A 354 11.66 -15.90 8.29
C TYR A 354 12.90 -15.13 7.83
N THR A 355 14.09 -15.55 8.25
CA THR A 355 15.37 -14.95 7.84
C THR A 355 15.60 -15.09 6.33
N ALA A 356 15.33 -16.27 5.77
CA ALA A 356 15.44 -16.51 4.33
C ALA A 356 14.46 -15.65 3.53
N PHE A 357 13.22 -15.50 4.02
CA PHE A 357 12.26 -14.61 3.37
C PHE A 357 12.67 -13.13 3.49
N ALA A 358 13.15 -12.67 4.65
CA ALA A 358 13.71 -11.33 4.82
C ALA A 358 14.88 -11.06 3.86
N ARG A 359 15.80 -12.03 3.70
CA ARG A 359 16.89 -11.96 2.71
C ARG A 359 16.37 -11.74 1.29
N LYS A 360 15.32 -12.46 0.92
CA LYS A 360 14.67 -12.35 -0.40
C LYS A 360 14.03 -10.98 -0.61
N LEU A 361 13.41 -10.40 0.41
CA LEU A 361 12.88 -9.02 0.36
C LEU A 361 13.97 -7.99 0.06
N LEU A 362 15.20 -8.23 0.54
CA LEU A 362 16.36 -7.38 0.28
C LEU A 362 17.08 -7.67 -1.04
N HIS A 363 16.60 -8.64 -1.82
CA HIS A 363 17.27 -9.15 -3.03
C HIS A 363 18.71 -9.61 -2.79
N ILE A 364 19.02 -10.11 -1.59
CA ILE A 364 20.33 -10.63 -1.24
C ILE A 364 20.41 -12.11 -1.70
N PRO A 365 21.47 -12.55 -2.41
CA PRO A 365 21.63 -13.94 -2.82
C PRO A 365 21.67 -14.89 -1.62
N GLU A 366 21.12 -16.09 -1.78
CA GLU A 366 21.29 -17.16 -0.77
C GLU A 366 22.78 -17.51 -0.62
N PRO A 367 23.27 -17.76 0.61
CA PRO A 367 24.62 -18.23 0.80
C PRO A 367 24.80 -19.57 0.08
N GLU A 368 25.94 -19.75 -0.61
CA GLU A 368 26.25 -21.04 -1.23
C GLU A 368 26.18 -22.13 -0.17
N PRO A 369 25.52 -23.28 -0.45
CA PRO A 369 25.50 -24.39 0.50
C PRO A 369 26.94 -24.76 0.82
N ALA A 370 27.26 -24.83 2.13
CA ALA A 370 28.62 -25.08 2.59
C ALA A 370 29.17 -26.38 1.97
N LYS A 371 30.03 -26.24 0.95
CA LYS A 371 30.84 -27.31 0.38
C LYS A 371 31.83 -27.77 1.45
N GLY A 372 31.42 -28.67 2.35
CA GLY A 372 32.34 -29.13 3.39
C GLY A 372 31.86 -30.21 4.36
N MET A 373 30.57 -30.42 4.55
CA MET A 373 30.10 -31.41 5.54
C MET A 373 29.82 -32.80 4.94
N PHE A 374 29.46 -32.87 3.64
CA PHE A 374 29.19 -34.15 2.96
C PHE A 374 30.44 -34.88 2.43
N GLU A 375 31.58 -34.19 2.26
CA GLU A 375 32.83 -34.87 1.85
C GLU A 375 33.55 -35.56 3.01
N ARG A 376 33.35 -35.12 4.26
CA ARG A 376 33.97 -35.74 5.44
C ARG A 376 33.35 -37.10 5.81
N PHE A 377 32.12 -37.39 5.37
CA PHE A 377 31.52 -38.72 5.53
C PHE A 377 31.99 -39.73 4.47
N ARG A 378 32.40 -39.29 3.27
CA ARG A 378 32.92 -40.20 2.23
C ARG A 378 34.32 -40.74 2.53
N TYR A 379 35.13 -40.01 3.30
CA TYR A 379 36.49 -40.46 3.66
C TYR A 379 36.54 -41.38 4.89
N ALA A 380 35.53 -41.33 5.77
CA ALA A 380 35.48 -42.17 6.99
C ALA A 380 34.92 -43.59 6.74
N VAL A 381 34.14 -43.78 5.67
CA VAL A 381 33.50 -45.07 5.33
C VAL A 381 34.27 -45.84 4.23
N GLY A 382 35.23 -45.20 3.55
CA GLY A 382 36.00 -45.77 2.43
C GLY A 382 37.27 -46.57 2.78
N ARG A 383 37.53 -46.89 4.05
CA ARG A 383 38.68 -47.73 4.48
C ARG A 383 38.23 -48.91 5.36
N LYS A 384 37.33 -49.74 4.84
CA LYS A 384 37.24 -51.16 5.20
C LYS A 384 36.82 -51.95 3.96
N SER A 385 37.80 -52.33 3.16
CA SER A 385 37.74 -53.41 2.17
C SER A 385 39.14 -53.94 2.01
#